data_AF-A0A2M6GLP7-F1
#
_entry.id   AF-A0A2M6GLP7-F1
#
_cell.length_a   1.000
_cell.length_b   1.000
_cell.length_c   1.000
_cell.angle_alpha   90.00
_cell.angle_beta   90.00
_cell.angle_gamma   90.00
#
_symmetry.space_group_name_H-M   'P 1'
#
loop_
_entity.id
_entity.type
_entity.pdbx_description
1 polymer ?
#
loop_
_entity_poly.entity_id
_entity_poly.type
_entity_poly.pdbx_seq_one_letter_code
_entity_poly.pdbx_strand_id
1 'polypeptide(L)'
;MNFSNFTVLDSTNNKAVVNGTIFTPDYLNYRFALDAVANNFVVMNSTSADNPLYYGKLILDTNAKIGGEMNQPDISGRIKPITGSAMTLVIPSSAAGMVEHEGIVQFVDLSDTLAARLAELQQRDTLTQTGITGFNVSGVIDVSDEIPFTVIIDEASGDFLEVRGRGELNAGMDDDGNITMSGRYVVTSGKYRLNFYGLTHREFDIARGSSITWAGDPLTADMDIRAIYNVKTGTTELVSAQSDDVANKNRQQLPFDVYIILKGDMLKPDISFDIQLEETAKGTGTGVAADQRLQIIRQDPSELNRQAFSLIVLGRFMASDPLQSGGGGSLASTARSSVSSLLSDQLNKLTGRYLGGLGLELGLNSYEDYSSGSSTGQNRTDLNVAL
;
A
#
# COMPACT_ATOMS: atom_id res chain seq x y z
N MET A 1 41.12 0.55 26.69
CA MET A 1 41.76 0.31 25.38
C MET A 1 41.50 1.51 24.50
N ASN A 2 42.52 2.09 23.88
CA ASN A 2 42.38 3.25 23.00
C ASN A 2 42.58 2.82 21.54
N PHE A 3 41.67 3.25 20.68
CA PHE A 3 41.69 3.01 19.24
C PHE A 3 41.93 4.32 18.51
N SER A 4 42.96 4.33 17.67
CA SER A 4 43.27 5.42 16.75
C SER A 4 43.33 4.84 15.34
N ASN A 5 42.50 5.38 14.44
CA ASN A 5 42.34 4.95 13.06
C ASN A 5 42.13 3.43 12.90
N PHE A 6 41.39 2.82 13.82
CA PHE A 6 41.09 1.40 13.73
C PHE A 6 40.18 1.16 12.52
N THR A 7 40.68 0.40 11.56
CA THR A 7 40.00 0.23 10.28
C THR A 7 39.27 -1.12 10.25
N VAL A 8 37.97 -1.07 10.01
CA VAL A 8 37.14 -2.23 9.68
C VAL A 8 36.91 -2.23 8.18
N LEU A 9 37.03 -3.40 7.55
CA LEU A 9 36.78 -3.57 6.12
C LEU A 9 35.44 -4.27 5.92
N ASP A 10 34.65 -3.78 4.96
CA ASP A 10 33.47 -4.51 4.49
C ASP A 10 33.86 -5.64 3.51
N SER A 11 32.84 -6.39 3.04
CA SER A 11 33.00 -7.48 2.07
C SER A 11 33.62 -7.08 0.73
N THR A 12 33.69 -5.78 0.44
CA THR A 12 34.24 -5.18 -0.78
C THR A 12 35.49 -4.33 -0.52
N ASN A 13 36.07 -4.42 0.67
CA ASN A 13 37.24 -3.66 1.14
C ASN A 13 37.03 -2.14 1.30
N ASN A 14 35.78 -1.64 1.38
CA ASN A 14 35.57 -0.26 1.83
C ASN A 14 35.84 -0.16 3.33
N LYS A 15 36.23 1.03 3.77
CA LYS A 15 36.74 1.26 5.13
C LYS A 15 35.72 1.97 5.99
N ALA A 16 35.48 1.43 7.17
CA ALA A 16 34.96 2.16 8.31
C ALA A 16 36.13 2.45 9.26
N VAL A 17 36.29 3.70 9.67
CA VAL A 17 37.33 4.13 10.60
C VAL A 17 36.69 4.40 11.95
N VAL A 18 37.16 3.68 12.97
CA VAL A 18 36.71 3.80 14.35
C VAL A 18 37.81 4.43 15.19
N ASN A 19 37.46 5.47 15.91
CA ASN A 19 38.32 6.16 16.86
C ASN A 19 37.64 6.16 18.24
N GLY A 20 38.43 6.18 19.31
CA GLY A 20 37.89 6.40 20.65
C GLY A 20 38.43 5.41 21.68
N THR A 21 37.69 5.24 22.77
CA THR A 21 38.13 4.44 23.91
C THR A 21 37.06 3.44 24.31
N ILE A 22 37.48 2.20 24.50
CA ILE A 22 36.69 1.18 25.20
C ILE A 22 37.21 1.10 26.62
N PHE A 23 36.36 1.41 27.60
CA PHE A 23 36.66 1.30 29.01
C PHE A 23 36.27 -0.09 29.50
N THR A 24 37.15 -0.74 30.24
CA THR A 24 36.84 -2.00 30.91
C THR A 24 37.66 -2.13 32.19
N PRO A 25 37.03 -2.43 33.35
CA PRO A 25 37.76 -2.69 34.58
C PRO A 25 38.30 -4.12 34.66
N ASP A 26 37.66 -5.08 33.98
CA ASP A 26 37.83 -6.52 34.21
C ASP A 26 37.81 -7.38 32.93
N TYR A 27 37.74 -6.77 31.74
CA TYR A 27 37.57 -7.43 30.44
C TYR A 27 36.27 -8.25 30.28
N LEU A 28 35.32 -8.07 31.19
CA LEU A 28 33.98 -8.65 31.13
C LEU A 28 32.94 -7.56 30.89
N ASN A 29 33.11 -6.42 31.54
CA ASN A 29 32.25 -5.25 31.42
C ASN A 29 32.91 -4.20 30.53
N TYR A 30 32.22 -3.78 29.48
CA TYR A 30 32.72 -2.78 28.55
C TYR A 30 31.79 -1.57 28.51
N ARG A 31 32.40 -0.38 28.44
CA ARG A 31 31.72 0.88 28.17
C ARG A 31 32.39 1.55 26.99
N PHE A 32 31.57 2.04 26.05
CA PHE A 32 32.05 2.59 24.79
C PHE A 32 32.08 4.11 24.82
N ALA A 33 33.07 4.67 24.12
CA ALA A 33 33.13 6.07 23.72
C ALA A 33 33.85 6.09 22.37
N LEU A 34 33.13 5.66 21.34
CA LEU A 34 33.65 5.45 19.99
C LEU A 34 32.95 6.37 19.00
N ASP A 35 33.72 6.88 18.04
CA ASP A 35 33.24 7.55 16.84
C ASP A 35 33.60 6.65 15.64
N ALA A 36 32.60 6.31 14.84
CA ALA A 36 32.73 5.51 13.64
C ALA A 36 32.34 6.35 12.42
N VAL A 37 33.23 6.43 11.44
CA VAL A 37 32.96 7.09 10.15
C VAL A 37 33.16 6.08 9.05
N ALA A 38 32.17 5.94 8.19
CA ALA A 38 32.24 5.05 7.03
C ALA A 38 31.71 5.79 5.80
N ASN A 39 32.39 5.59 4.66
CA ASN A 39 31.94 6.10 3.37
C ASN A 39 31.85 4.93 2.40
N ASN A 40 30.77 4.87 1.62
CA ASN A 40 30.50 3.78 0.67
C ASN A 40 30.59 2.40 1.32
N PHE A 41 30.12 2.24 2.55
CA PHE A 41 30.29 1.01 3.33
C PHE A 41 29.09 0.10 3.14
N VAL A 42 29.36 -1.16 2.79
CA VAL A 42 28.34 -2.20 2.63
C VAL A 42 27.98 -2.77 3.99
N VAL A 43 26.85 -2.34 4.54
CA VAL A 43 26.34 -2.83 5.84
C VAL A 43 25.42 -4.04 5.68
N MET A 44 24.80 -4.20 4.51
CA MET A 44 23.93 -5.33 4.22
C MET A 44 24.09 -5.78 2.78
N ASN A 45 24.18 -7.08 2.59
CA ASN A 45 24.14 -7.75 1.30
C ASN A 45 23.56 -9.15 1.54
N SER A 46 22.24 -9.22 1.63
CA SER A 46 21.48 -10.42 1.99
C SER A 46 20.40 -10.71 0.95
N THR A 47 19.97 -11.96 0.93
CA THR A 47 18.85 -12.45 0.13
C THR A 47 17.69 -12.86 1.04
N SER A 48 16.52 -13.14 0.46
CA SER A 48 15.36 -13.65 1.22
C SER A 48 15.64 -14.98 1.92
N ALA A 49 16.63 -15.75 1.47
CA ALA A 49 17.06 -16.98 2.14
C ALA A 49 17.84 -16.71 3.45
N ASP A 50 18.50 -15.55 3.55
CA ASP A 50 19.24 -15.13 4.74
C ASP A 50 18.31 -14.48 5.76
N ASN A 51 17.37 -13.66 5.30
CA ASN A 51 16.30 -13.09 6.11
C ASN A 51 15.05 -12.86 5.25
N PRO A 52 13.93 -13.55 5.54
CA PRO A 52 12.71 -13.45 4.73
C PRO A 52 11.96 -12.14 4.94
N LEU A 53 12.19 -11.41 6.03
CA LEU A 53 11.45 -10.18 6.36
C LEU A 53 12.09 -8.94 5.73
N TYR A 54 13.42 -8.89 5.64
CA TYR A 54 14.14 -7.78 5.03
C TYR A 54 15.44 -8.24 4.42
N TYR A 55 15.70 -7.81 3.19
CA TYR A 55 16.91 -8.21 2.45
C TYR A 55 17.25 -7.23 1.35
N GLY A 56 18.36 -7.50 0.66
CA GLY A 56 18.89 -6.67 -0.41
C GLY A 56 20.28 -6.13 -0.09
N LYS A 57 20.64 -5.03 -0.74
CA LYS A 57 21.94 -4.40 -0.63
C LYS A 57 21.80 -3.01 -0.04
N LEU A 58 22.51 -2.75 1.05
CA LEU A 58 22.59 -1.43 1.67
C LEU A 58 24.04 -0.97 1.69
N ILE A 59 24.29 0.11 0.95
CA ILE A 59 25.55 0.85 0.94
C ILE A 59 25.24 2.23 1.52
N LEU A 60 26.05 2.68 2.47
CA LEU A 60 25.80 3.95 3.15
C LEU A 60 27.06 4.74 3.45
N ASP A 61 26.88 6.05 3.60
CA ASP A 61 27.78 6.93 4.33
C ASP A 61 27.21 7.13 5.74
N THR A 62 28.07 7.13 6.75
CA THR A 62 27.64 7.37 8.13
C THR A 62 28.72 8.02 8.98
N ASN A 63 28.26 8.82 9.93
CA ASN A 63 29.00 9.24 11.12
C ASN A 63 28.21 8.84 12.36
N ALA A 64 28.63 7.76 12.99
CA ALA A 64 28.01 7.21 14.17
C ALA A 64 28.88 7.45 15.41
N LYS A 65 28.22 7.64 16.54
CA LYS A 65 28.78 7.63 17.89
C LYS A 65 28.22 6.43 18.60
N ILE A 66 29.10 5.66 19.23
CA ILE A 66 28.75 4.44 19.95
C ILE A 66 29.25 4.64 21.38
N GLY A 67 28.29 4.89 22.27
CA GLY A 67 28.43 5.01 23.70
C GLY A 67 27.76 3.86 24.44
N GLY A 68 27.46 4.09 25.72
CA GLY A 68 26.74 3.13 26.55
C GLY A 68 27.60 1.94 27.02
N GLU A 69 26.94 0.99 27.66
CA GLU A 69 27.54 -0.23 28.19
C GLU A 69 27.35 -1.40 27.21
N MET A 70 28.09 -2.48 27.36
CA MET A 70 28.02 -3.64 26.45
C MET A 70 26.62 -4.23 26.32
N ASN A 71 25.86 -4.23 27.42
CA ASN A 71 24.49 -4.72 27.51
C ASN A 71 23.43 -3.67 27.15
N GLN A 72 23.80 -2.39 27.11
CA GLN A 72 22.93 -1.29 26.73
C GLN A 72 23.71 -0.24 25.91
N PRO A 73 24.01 -0.55 24.64
CA PRO A 73 24.70 0.39 23.76
C PRO A 73 23.83 1.62 23.48
N ASP A 74 24.48 2.79 23.40
CA ASP A 74 23.85 4.05 22.99
C ASP A 74 24.46 4.49 21.66
N ILE A 75 23.68 4.42 20.59
CA ILE A 75 24.13 4.66 19.22
C ILE A 75 23.43 5.91 18.71
N SER A 76 24.21 6.91 18.31
CA SER A 76 23.68 8.10 17.64
C SER A 76 24.40 8.42 16.35
N GLY A 77 23.71 8.93 15.33
CA GLY A 77 24.41 9.30 14.10
C GLY A 77 23.53 9.75 12.95
N ARG A 78 24.16 9.93 11.80
CA ARG A 78 23.45 10.12 10.53
C ARG A 78 23.80 8.98 9.59
N ILE A 79 22.80 8.49 8.88
CA ILE A 79 22.89 7.42 7.89
C ILE A 79 22.39 7.98 6.58
N LYS A 80 23.20 7.87 5.54
CA LYS A 80 22.84 8.25 4.19
C LYS A 80 23.04 7.04 3.29
N PRO A 81 21.98 6.28 2.97
CA PRO A 81 22.04 5.29 1.91
C PRO A 81 22.48 5.96 0.61
N ILE A 82 23.31 5.27 -0.18
CA ILE A 82 23.85 5.80 -1.44
C ILE A 82 23.52 4.90 -2.63
N THR A 83 23.77 5.42 -3.84
CA THR A 83 23.54 4.74 -5.13
C THR A 83 24.15 3.34 -5.14
N GLY A 84 23.43 2.37 -5.70
CA GLY A 84 23.80 0.96 -5.67
C GLY A 84 23.20 0.18 -4.49
N SER A 85 22.53 0.87 -3.57
CA SER A 85 21.61 0.25 -2.62
C SER A 85 20.29 -0.13 -3.29
N ALA A 86 19.68 -1.21 -2.83
CA ALA A 86 18.34 -1.66 -3.16
C ALA A 86 17.84 -2.55 -2.03
N MET A 87 16.81 -2.10 -1.33
CA MET A 87 16.27 -2.75 -0.14
C MET A 87 14.90 -3.32 -0.44
N THR A 88 14.61 -4.48 0.13
CA THR A 88 13.29 -5.10 0.10
C THR A 88 12.82 -5.39 1.52
N LEU A 89 11.62 -4.92 1.83
CA LEU A 89 10.87 -5.25 3.04
C LEU A 89 9.71 -6.16 2.66
N VAL A 90 9.46 -7.19 3.45
CA VAL A 90 8.32 -8.09 3.27
C VAL A 90 7.37 -7.91 4.43
N ILE A 91 6.11 -7.60 4.11
CA ILE A 91 5.04 -7.61 5.11
C ILE A 91 4.67 -9.08 5.34
N PRO A 92 4.92 -9.64 6.54
CA PRO A 92 4.66 -11.05 6.77
C PRO A 92 3.16 -11.30 6.58
N SER A 93 2.77 -12.36 5.90
CA SER A 93 1.39 -12.83 5.96
C SER A 93 1.18 -13.46 7.33
N SER A 94 0.32 -12.88 8.16
CA SER A 94 0.01 -13.45 9.48
C SER A 94 -0.30 -14.94 9.33
N ALA A 95 0.41 -15.78 10.09
CA ALA A 95 0.16 -17.23 10.16
C ALA A 95 -1.14 -17.55 10.94
N ALA A 96 -2.15 -16.69 10.87
CA ALA A 96 -3.47 -16.90 11.45
C ALA A 96 -4.32 -17.72 10.46
N GLY A 97 -4.06 -19.04 10.46
CA GLY A 97 -4.99 -20.05 9.99
C GLY A 97 -5.13 -20.20 8.47
N MET A 98 -4.22 -20.94 7.86
CA MET A 98 -4.67 -21.95 6.88
C MET A 98 -5.51 -22.98 7.64
N VAL A 99 -6.74 -22.61 7.93
CA VAL A 99 -7.81 -23.53 8.24
C VAL A 99 -8.50 -23.75 6.91
N GLU A 100 -8.00 -24.75 6.17
CA GLU A 100 -8.71 -25.29 5.02
C GLU A 100 -10.05 -25.83 5.56
N HIS A 101 -11.10 -25.03 5.46
CA HIS A 101 -12.46 -25.49 5.71
C HIS A 101 -13.24 -25.31 4.41
N GLU A 102 -13.60 -26.46 3.84
CA GLU A 102 -14.55 -26.56 2.75
C GLU A 102 -15.80 -25.73 3.08
N GLY A 103 -15.98 -24.62 2.35
CA GLY A 103 -17.29 -24.03 2.14
C GLY A 103 -17.78 -22.95 3.12
N ILE A 104 -17.00 -22.45 4.09
CA ILE A 104 -17.40 -21.31 4.93
C ILE A 104 -16.31 -20.24 4.92
N VAL A 105 -16.63 -19.07 4.36
CA VAL A 105 -15.78 -17.87 4.46
C VAL A 105 -15.90 -17.35 5.89
N GLN A 106 -14.84 -17.50 6.68
CA GLN A 106 -14.73 -16.78 7.96
C GLN A 106 -14.14 -15.39 7.67
N PHE A 107 -14.92 -14.35 7.94
CA PHE A 107 -14.47 -12.97 7.86
C PHE A 107 -13.55 -12.70 9.06
N VAL A 108 -12.29 -12.42 8.78
CA VAL A 108 -11.33 -11.91 9.78
C VAL A 108 -11.16 -10.43 9.49
N ASP A 109 -11.31 -9.59 10.50
CA ASP A 109 -11.13 -8.14 10.38
C ASP A 109 -9.68 -7.83 9.98
N LEU A 110 -9.47 -7.21 8.81
CA LEU A 110 -8.12 -6.97 8.28
C LEU A 110 -7.41 -5.74 8.87
N SER A 111 -8.13 -4.85 9.56
CA SER A 111 -7.50 -3.75 10.30
C SER A 111 -6.60 -4.27 11.41
N ASP A 112 -7.00 -5.40 12.00
CA ASP A 112 -6.23 -6.17 12.98
C ASP A 112 -5.04 -6.88 12.30
N THR A 113 -5.11 -7.21 11.00
CA THR A 113 -4.07 -8.00 10.33
C THR A 113 -2.85 -7.22 9.89
N LEU A 114 -2.95 -6.03 9.27
CA LEU A 114 -1.75 -5.28 8.87
C LEU A 114 -1.00 -4.77 10.10
N ALA A 115 -1.73 -4.23 11.08
CA ALA A 115 -1.19 -3.82 12.36
C ALA A 115 -0.51 -5.00 13.08
N ALA A 116 -1.18 -6.17 13.17
CA ALA A 116 -0.57 -7.36 13.76
C ALA A 116 0.65 -7.86 12.98
N ARG A 117 0.65 -7.80 11.64
CA ARG A 117 1.79 -8.22 10.81
C ARG A 117 2.99 -7.28 10.95
N LEU A 118 2.74 -5.97 11.03
CA LEU A 118 3.78 -4.98 11.30
C LEU A 118 4.28 -5.06 12.75
N ALA A 119 3.42 -5.35 13.72
CA ALA A 119 3.82 -5.66 15.09
C ALA A 119 4.62 -6.97 15.18
N GLU A 120 4.31 -7.97 14.34
CA GLU A 120 5.07 -9.21 14.24
C GLU A 120 6.50 -8.95 13.74
N LEU A 121 6.71 -7.99 12.83
CA LEU A 121 8.05 -7.55 12.43
C LEU A 121 8.84 -7.01 13.63
N GLN A 122 8.22 -6.17 14.47
CA GLN A 122 8.87 -5.64 15.67
C GLN A 122 9.24 -6.75 16.66
N GLN A 123 8.39 -7.78 16.81
CA GLN A 123 8.64 -8.86 17.77
C GLN A 123 9.68 -9.88 17.27
N ARG A 124 9.65 -10.26 15.98
CA ARG A 124 10.56 -11.29 15.44
C ARG A 124 12.00 -10.83 15.28
N ASP A 125 12.25 -9.53 15.18
CA ASP A 125 13.60 -8.96 15.11
C ASP A 125 14.28 -8.86 16.50
N THR A 126 13.54 -9.14 17.60
CA THR A 126 14.13 -9.26 18.94
C THR A 126 14.89 -10.59 19.07
N LEU A 127 16.18 -10.55 18.76
CA LEU A 127 17.12 -11.67 18.88
C LEU A 127 17.09 -12.32 20.26
N THR A 128 16.58 -13.56 20.35
CA THR A 128 16.41 -14.32 21.60
C THR A 128 17.71 -14.93 22.16
N GLN A 129 18.90 -14.49 21.73
CA GLN A 129 20.19 -15.09 22.13
C GLN A 129 21.37 -14.11 22.18
N THR A 130 21.19 -12.89 22.71
CA THR A 130 22.35 -12.04 23.03
C THR A 130 22.28 -11.57 24.49
N GLY A 131 23.44 -11.38 25.13
CA GLY A 131 23.52 -10.78 26.48
C GLY A 131 23.23 -9.27 26.49
N ILE A 132 22.61 -8.75 25.42
CA ILE A 132 22.23 -7.35 25.27
C ILE A 132 20.80 -7.23 25.76
N THR A 133 20.58 -6.38 26.75
CA THR A 133 19.27 -6.21 27.41
C THR A 133 18.43 -5.11 26.77
N GLY A 134 19.03 -4.26 25.94
CA GLY A 134 18.34 -3.22 25.17
C GLY A 134 19.32 -2.40 24.32
N PHE A 135 18.80 -1.56 23.43
CA PHE A 135 19.58 -0.62 22.63
C PHE A 135 18.94 0.77 22.71
N ASN A 136 19.72 1.81 22.89
CA ASN A 136 19.26 3.16 22.61
C ASN A 136 19.84 3.57 21.25
N VAL A 137 18.98 3.89 20.30
CA VAL A 137 19.36 4.33 18.96
C VAL A 137 18.69 5.66 18.67
N SER A 138 19.45 6.61 18.15
CA SER A 138 18.89 7.86 17.61
C SER A 138 19.63 8.27 16.34
N GLY A 139 18.92 8.62 15.29
CA GLY A 139 19.61 9.01 14.08
C GLY A 139 18.78 9.72 13.05
N VAL A 140 19.52 10.35 12.15
CA VAL A 140 18.97 11.02 10.96
C VAL A 140 19.23 10.12 9.75
N ILE A 141 18.19 9.79 9.02
CA ILE A 141 18.24 9.00 7.79
C ILE A 141 17.99 9.94 6.63
N ASP A 142 19.02 10.15 5.81
CA ASP A 142 18.96 10.99 4.60
C ASP A 142 18.64 10.13 3.38
N VAL A 143 17.39 10.18 2.91
CA VAL A 143 16.92 9.37 1.79
C VAL A 143 16.95 10.18 0.49
N SER A 144 17.57 9.62 -0.55
CA SER A 144 17.61 10.18 -1.91
C SER A 144 16.75 9.39 -2.90
N ASP A 145 16.34 10.05 -3.99
CA ASP A 145 15.52 9.45 -5.05
C ASP A 145 16.31 8.52 -5.99
N GLU A 146 17.61 8.37 -5.76
CA GLU A 146 18.47 7.47 -6.52
C GLU A 146 18.36 6.01 -6.08
N ILE A 147 17.69 5.74 -4.97
CA ILE A 147 17.63 4.42 -4.34
C ILE A 147 16.19 3.89 -4.38
N PRO A 148 15.96 2.73 -5.02
CA PRO A 148 14.66 2.08 -4.96
C PRO A 148 14.49 1.39 -3.60
N PHE A 149 13.28 1.51 -3.07
CA PHE A 149 12.80 0.75 -1.92
C PHE A 149 11.60 -0.09 -2.35
N THR A 150 11.68 -1.39 -2.10
CA THR A 150 10.61 -2.33 -2.44
C THR A 150 9.93 -2.82 -1.18
N VAL A 151 8.60 -2.80 -1.16
CA VAL A 151 7.76 -3.42 -0.15
C VAL A 151 6.96 -4.51 -0.83
N ILE A 152 7.18 -5.76 -0.42
CA ILE A 152 6.34 -6.88 -0.80
C ILE A 152 5.17 -6.92 0.17
N ILE A 153 3.97 -6.72 -0.37
CA ILE A 153 2.74 -6.62 0.43
C ILE A 153 2.14 -8.01 0.64
N ASP A 154 2.14 -8.83 -0.40
CA ASP A 154 1.67 -10.21 -0.37
C ASP A 154 2.54 -11.07 -1.31
N GLU A 155 3.35 -11.95 -0.73
CA GLU A 155 4.23 -12.86 -1.48
C GLU A 155 3.45 -13.90 -2.30
N ALA A 156 2.26 -14.32 -1.84
CA ALA A 156 1.47 -15.36 -2.47
C ALA A 156 0.77 -14.84 -3.74
N SER A 157 0.25 -13.62 -3.71
CA SER A 157 -0.26 -12.96 -4.93
C SER A 157 0.88 -12.37 -5.77
N GLY A 158 2.01 -12.02 -5.16
CA GLY A 158 3.14 -11.34 -5.79
C GLY A 158 2.97 -9.83 -5.87
N ASP A 159 2.19 -9.25 -4.95
CA ASP A 159 1.91 -7.82 -4.88
C ASP A 159 3.09 -7.08 -4.28
N PHE A 160 3.53 -6.01 -4.96
CA PHE A 160 4.64 -5.20 -4.47
C PHE A 160 4.50 -3.73 -4.83
N LEU A 161 5.04 -2.89 -3.96
CA LEU A 161 5.25 -1.47 -4.13
C LEU A 161 6.74 -1.22 -4.29
N GLU A 162 7.16 -0.58 -5.38
CA GLU A 162 8.55 -0.12 -5.56
C GLU A 162 8.53 1.40 -5.69
N VAL A 163 9.22 2.10 -4.79
CA VAL A 163 9.23 3.56 -4.71
C VAL A 163 10.63 4.13 -4.66
N ARG A 164 10.76 5.34 -5.19
CA ARG A 164 11.90 6.24 -5.04
C ARG A 164 11.37 7.57 -4.52
N GLY A 165 12.13 8.20 -3.66
CA GLY A 165 11.68 9.42 -3.01
C GLY A 165 12.78 10.06 -2.19
N ARG A 166 12.47 11.23 -1.64
CA ARG A 166 13.40 12.02 -0.85
C ARG A 166 12.80 12.33 0.51
N GLY A 167 13.64 12.38 1.52
CA GLY A 167 13.23 12.74 2.87
C GLY A 167 14.42 12.77 3.82
N GLU A 168 14.26 13.54 4.88
CA GLU A 168 15.11 13.45 6.07
C GLU A 168 14.21 12.92 7.19
N LEU A 169 14.56 11.75 7.73
CA LEU A 169 13.79 11.07 8.77
C LEU A 169 14.62 11.01 10.04
N ASN A 170 14.09 11.50 11.15
CA ASN A 170 14.64 11.25 12.46
C ASN A 170 14.01 9.98 13.00
N ALA A 171 14.82 8.95 13.23
CA ALA A 171 14.37 7.69 13.80
C ALA A 171 15.08 7.44 15.13
N GLY A 172 14.39 6.79 16.06
CA GLY A 172 14.98 6.34 17.30
C GLY A 172 14.34 5.06 17.81
N MET A 173 15.06 4.36 18.67
CA MET A 173 14.61 3.18 19.39
C MET A 173 15.08 3.30 20.83
N ASP A 174 14.17 3.12 21.79
CA ASP A 174 14.54 3.03 23.20
C ASP A 174 14.93 1.60 23.61
N ASP A 175 15.39 1.45 24.84
CA ASP A 175 15.86 0.18 25.39
C ASP A 175 14.75 -0.87 25.56
N ASP A 176 13.49 -0.44 25.60
CA ASP A 176 12.30 -1.30 25.57
C ASP A 176 11.95 -1.74 24.13
N GLY A 177 12.62 -1.21 23.11
CA GLY A 177 12.42 -1.51 21.70
C GLY A 177 11.35 -0.65 21.03
N ASN A 178 10.82 0.38 21.70
CA ASN A 178 9.84 1.28 21.11
C ASN A 178 10.52 2.15 20.04
N ILE A 179 10.00 2.06 18.82
CA ILE A 179 10.52 2.83 17.70
C ILE A 179 9.74 4.14 17.59
N THR A 180 10.47 5.24 17.39
CA THR A 180 9.89 6.53 17.05
C THR A 180 10.48 7.02 15.74
N MET A 181 9.65 7.67 14.93
CA MET A 181 10.05 8.27 13.66
C MET A 181 9.35 9.60 13.45
N SER A 182 10.08 10.57 12.93
CA SER A 182 9.54 11.87 12.52
C SER A 182 10.18 12.37 11.25
N GLY A 183 9.40 13.02 10.40
CA GLY A 183 9.87 13.52 9.12
C GLY A 183 8.90 13.20 8.00
N ARG A 184 9.24 13.63 6.79
CA ARG A 184 8.39 13.47 5.61
C ARG A 184 9.18 12.84 4.47
N TYR A 185 8.64 11.74 3.94
CA TYR A 185 9.11 11.11 2.72
C TYR A 185 8.21 11.51 1.56
N VAL A 186 8.80 12.02 0.49
CA VAL A 186 8.08 12.45 -0.72
C VAL A 186 8.51 11.58 -1.89
N VAL A 187 7.54 10.86 -2.47
CA VAL A 187 7.73 9.99 -3.62
C VAL A 187 7.99 10.83 -4.87
N THR A 188 9.08 10.51 -5.56
CA THR A 188 9.45 11.13 -6.85
C THR A 188 9.02 10.28 -8.04
N SER A 189 9.03 8.95 -7.87
CA SER A 189 8.51 7.96 -8.80
C SER A 189 8.25 6.64 -8.06
N GLY A 190 7.27 5.87 -8.48
CA GLY A 190 7.06 4.52 -7.99
C GLY A 190 6.03 3.79 -8.80
N LYS A 191 5.91 2.49 -8.54
CA LYS A 191 4.91 1.61 -9.14
C LYS A 191 4.36 0.68 -8.07
N TYR A 192 3.07 0.43 -8.14
CA TYR A 192 2.40 -0.62 -7.38
C TYR A 192 1.88 -1.67 -8.34
N ARG A 193 2.22 -2.93 -8.13
CA ARG A 193 1.70 -4.05 -8.91
C ARG A 193 0.71 -4.83 -8.06
N LEU A 194 -0.52 -4.92 -8.56
CA LEU A 194 -1.60 -5.73 -8.02
C LEU A 194 -1.82 -6.94 -8.93
N ASN A 195 -1.68 -8.14 -8.39
CA ASN A 195 -1.86 -9.40 -9.09
C ASN A 195 -3.17 -10.07 -8.69
N PHE A 196 -3.94 -10.48 -9.69
CA PHE A 196 -5.16 -11.26 -9.49
C PHE A 196 -4.85 -12.76 -9.59
N TYR A 197 -4.08 -13.29 -8.62
CA TYR A 197 -3.72 -14.72 -8.48
C TYR A 197 -3.31 -15.40 -9.81
N GLY A 198 -2.42 -14.74 -10.58
CA GLY A 198 -1.87 -15.28 -11.82
C GLY A 198 -2.74 -15.20 -13.07
N LEU A 199 -3.97 -14.68 -12.99
CA LEU A 199 -4.83 -14.48 -14.17
C LEU A 199 -4.46 -13.22 -14.95
N THR A 200 -4.22 -12.13 -14.23
CA THR A 200 -3.82 -10.83 -14.78
C THR A 200 -3.17 -10.01 -13.67
N HIS A 201 -2.39 -8.99 -14.05
CA HIS A 201 -1.92 -7.97 -13.12
C HIS A 201 -2.38 -6.57 -13.56
N ARG A 202 -2.35 -5.62 -12.64
CA ARG A 202 -2.56 -4.19 -12.84
C ARG A 202 -1.37 -3.46 -12.25
N GLU A 203 -0.79 -2.58 -13.04
CA GLU A 203 0.30 -1.72 -12.59
C GLU A 203 -0.26 -0.31 -12.43
N PHE A 204 0.04 0.28 -11.29
CA PHE A 204 -0.33 1.64 -10.94
C PHE A 204 0.94 2.46 -10.79
N ASP A 205 1.02 3.60 -11.46
CA ASP A 205 2.09 4.57 -11.23
C ASP A 205 1.79 5.36 -9.97
N ILE A 206 2.75 5.46 -9.06
CA ILE A 206 2.62 6.32 -7.88
C ILE A 206 2.93 7.76 -8.31
N ALA A 207 1.93 8.62 -8.21
CA ALA A 207 2.01 10.00 -8.64
C ALA A 207 3.10 10.75 -7.85
N ARG A 208 3.92 11.51 -8.58
CA ARG A 208 4.93 12.39 -7.98
C ARG A 208 4.28 13.35 -6.99
N GLY A 209 4.91 13.51 -5.83
CA GLY A 209 4.40 14.36 -4.76
C GLY A 209 3.52 13.62 -3.76
N SER A 210 3.19 12.36 -4.01
CA SER A 210 2.69 11.45 -2.97
C SER A 210 3.66 11.44 -1.79
N SER A 211 3.17 11.38 -0.56
CA SER A 211 4.02 11.46 0.63
C SER A 211 3.53 10.66 1.81
N ILE A 212 4.45 10.32 2.70
CA ILE A 212 4.19 9.74 4.02
C ILE A 212 4.87 10.64 5.05
N THR A 213 4.16 10.96 6.12
CA THR A 213 4.64 11.82 7.21
C THR A 213 4.54 11.08 8.53
N TRP A 214 5.64 11.04 9.26
CA TRP A 214 5.71 10.44 10.60
C TRP A 214 5.84 11.54 11.66
N ALA A 215 5.24 11.29 12.83
CA ALA A 215 5.23 12.21 13.96
C ALA A 215 5.19 11.46 15.31
N GLY A 216 5.92 10.35 15.43
CA GLY A 216 5.88 9.49 16.62
C GLY A 216 6.01 8.03 16.23
N ASP A 217 4.98 7.22 16.48
CA ASP A 217 4.98 5.81 16.13
C ASP A 217 5.07 5.61 14.60
N PRO A 218 6.07 4.85 14.09
CA PRO A 218 6.21 4.51 12.67
C PRO A 218 4.96 3.89 12.02
N LEU A 219 4.11 3.22 12.81
CA LEU A 219 2.91 2.52 12.35
C LEU A 219 1.70 3.45 12.20
N THR A 220 1.71 4.63 12.82
CA THR A 220 0.60 5.61 12.77
C THR A 220 0.88 6.79 11.82
N ALA A 221 1.65 6.51 10.76
CA ALA A 221 2.04 7.52 9.79
C ALA A 221 0.84 8.08 9.02
N ASP A 222 0.88 9.38 8.68
CA ASP A 222 -0.09 10.01 7.80
C ASP A 222 0.34 9.89 6.34
N MET A 223 -0.54 9.37 5.50
CA MET A 223 -0.33 9.15 4.08
C MET A 223 -1.13 10.16 3.24
N ASP A 224 -0.55 10.62 2.14
CA ASP A 224 -1.27 11.23 1.01
C ASP A 224 -0.66 10.64 -0.26
N ILE A 225 -1.21 9.49 -0.68
CA ILE A 225 -0.72 8.72 -1.83
C ILE A 225 -1.76 8.78 -2.94
N ARG A 226 -1.30 9.06 -4.17
CA ARG A 226 -2.12 8.94 -5.37
C ARG A 226 -1.48 7.90 -6.28
N ALA A 227 -2.21 6.85 -6.61
CA ALA A 227 -1.81 5.82 -7.56
C ALA A 227 -2.66 5.95 -8.84
N ILE A 228 -2.05 5.78 -10.00
CA ILE A 228 -2.67 6.04 -11.30
C ILE A 228 -2.66 4.75 -12.12
N TYR A 229 -3.83 4.28 -12.54
CA TYR A 229 -3.97 3.20 -13.51
C TYR A 229 -4.43 3.76 -14.85
N ASN A 230 -3.58 3.65 -15.87
CA ASN A 230 -3.91 4.10 -17.22
C ASN A 230 -4.64 2.98 -17.98
N VAL A 231 -5.78 3.32 -18.58
CA VAL A 231 -6.61 2.37 -19.34
C VAL A 231 -7.14 3.01 -20.62
N LYS A 232 -7.12 2.27 -21.73
CA LYS A 232 -7.76 2.67 -22.99
C LYS A 232 -9.02 1.85 -23.19
N THR A 233 -10.18 2.50 -23.15
CA THR A 233 -11.48 1.83 -23.30
C THR A 233 -12.46 2.66 -24.11
N GLY A 234 -13.45 2.00 -24.71
CA GLY A 234 -14.58 2.67 -25.36
C GLY A 234 -15.46 3.38 -24.33
N THR A 235 -16.14 4.44 -24.78
CA THR A 235 -17.02 5.27 -23.95
C THR A 235 -18.50 4.98 -24.14
N THR A 236 -18.84 3.99 -24.97
CA THR A 236 -20.22 3.60 -25.23
C THR A 236 -20.99 3.41 -23.94
N GLU A 237 -20.51 2.60 -23.00
CA GLU A 237 -21.22 2.32 -21.74
C GLU A 237 -21.24 3.50 -20.76
N LEU A 238 -20.32 4.45 -20.93
CA LEU A 238 -20.29 5.68 -20.13
C LEU A 238 -21.35 6.67 -20.62
N VAL A 239 -21.48 6.83 -21.95
CA VAL A 239 -22.25 7.90 -22.62
C VAL A 239 -23.62 7.43 -23.16
N SER A 240 -23.85 6.12 -23.32
CA SER A 240 -25.06 5.53 -23.94
C SER A 240 -26.37 5.83 -23.22
N ALA A 241 -26.33 6.40 -22.01
CA ALA A 241 -27.51 6.85 -21.30
C ALA A 241 -28.25 8.05 -21.96
N GLN A 242 -27.77 8.62 -23.07
CA GLN A 242 -28.35 9.85 -23.65
C GLN A 242 -28.97 9.79 -25.05
N SER A 243 -28.76 8.79 -25.93
CA SER A 243 -29.53 8.62 -27.21
C SER A 243 -29.00 7.54 -28.14
N ASP A 244 -29.89 6.89 -28.90
CA ASP A 244 -29.59 5.82 -29.87
C ASP A 244 -28.74 6.27 -31.08
N ASP A 245 -28.77 7.57 -31.45
CA ASP A 245 -28.01 8.11 -32.60
C ASP A 245 -26.50 8.27 -32.34
N VAL A 246 -26.05 8.14 -31.09
CA VAL A 246 -24.64 8.34 -30.67
C VAL A 246 -23.85 7.03 -30.62
N ALA A 247 -24.52 5.88 -30.70
CA ALA A 247 -23.93 4.55 -30.53
C ALA A 247 -22.85 4.20 -31.59
N ASN A 248 -22.96 4.75 -32.81
CA ASN A 248 -21.98 4.48 -33.87
C ASN A 248 -20.72 5.37 -33.81
N LYS A 249 -20.74 6.49 -33.07
CA LYS A 249 -19.57 7.39 -32.92
C LYS A 249 -18.73 7.13 -31.66
N ASN A 250 -19.27 6.48 -30.64
CA ASN A 250 -18.59 6.21 -29.35
C ASN A 250 -17.78 4.90 -29.27
N ARG A 251 -17.56 4.23 -30.41
CA ARG A 251 -16.68 3.03 -30.49
C ARG A 251 -15.19 3.36 -30.37
N GLN A 252 -14.82 4.63 -30.42
CA GLN A 252 -13.43 5.06 -30.28
C GLN A 252 -12.95 4.81 -28.85
N GLN A 253 -11.82 4.10 -28.72
CA GLN A 253 -11.17 3.94 -27.42
C GLN A 253 -10.48 5.25 -27.05
N LEU A 254 -10.72 5.70 -25.82
CA LEU A 254 -10.10 6.89 -25.25
C LEU A 254 -9.23 6.50 -24.05
N PRO A 255 -8.12 7.21 -23.81
CA PRO A 255 -7.26 6.97 -22.66
C PRO A 255 -7.78 7.66 -21.40
N PHE A 256 -7.88 6.90 -20.31
CA PHE A 256 -8.33 7.35 -19.00
C PHE A 256 -7.27 7.05 -17.93
N ASP A 257 -7.16 7.97 -16.98
CA ASP A 257 -6.38 7.83 -15.77
C ASP A 257 -7.35 7.55 -14.62
N VAL A 258 -7.26 6.37 -14.03
CA VAL A 258 -8.00 6.00 -12.83
C VAL A 258 -7.12 6.24 -11.61
N TYR A 259 -7.49 7.23 -10.81
CA TYR A 259 -6.78 7.59 -9.59
C TYR A 259 -7.34 6.80 -8.40
N ILE A 260 -6.45 6.19 -7.63
CA ILE A 260 -6.71 5.73 -6.27
C ILE A 260 -6.01 6.72 -5.34
N ILE A 261 -6.77 7.32 -4.43
CA ILE A 261 -6.30 8.34 -3.52
C ILE A 261 -6.43 7.77 -2.10
N LEU A 262 -5.29 7.62 -1.42
CA LEU A 262 -5.19 7.12 -0.05
C LEU A 262 -4.76 8.29 0.84
N LYS A 263 -5.57 8.61 1.85
CA LYS A 263 -5.28 9.70 2.80
C LYS A 263 -5.44 9.27 4.25
N GLY A 264 -4.73 9.93 5.17
CA GLY A 264 -4.87 9.69 6.60
C GLY A 264 -3.98 8.54 7.08
N ASP A 265 -4.42 7.85 8.12
CA ASP A 265 -3.61 6.84 8.83
C ASP A 265 -3.16 5.68 7.92
N MET A 266 -1.90 5.27 8.06
CA MET A 266 -1.30 4.19 7.25
C MET A 266 -2.01 2.85 7.42
N LEU A 267 -2.46 2.52 8.62
CA LEU A 267 -3.17 1.27 8.91
C LEU A 267 -4.64 1.36 8.51
N LYS A 268 -5.20 2.57 8.52
CA LYS A 268 -6.60 2.82 8.18
C LYS A 268 -6.78 4.03 7.25
N PRO A 269 -6.32 3.95 5.98
CA PRO A 269 -6.43 5.09 5.08
C PRO A 269 -7.86 5.29 4.59
N ASP A 270 -8.25 6.54 4.44
CA ASP A 270 -9.41 6.95 3.68
C ASP A 270 -9.12 6.76 2.18
N ILE A 271 -9.90 5.89 1.55
CA ILE A 271 -9.74 5.52 0.14
C ILE A 271 -10.80 6.22 -0.69
N SER A 272 -10.37 6.96 -1.70
CA SER A 272 -11.27 7.58 -2.69
C SER A 272 -10.73 7.39 -4.10
N PHE A 273 -11.62 7.56 -5.08
CA PHE A 273 -11.30 7.33 -6.48
C PHE A 273 -11.59 8.58 -7.30
N ASP A 274 -10.88 8.73 -8.41
CA ASP A 274 -11.23 9.67 -9.48
C ASP A 274 -10.94 9.02 -10.84
N ILE A 275 -11.63 9.48 -11.87
CA ILE A 275 -11.42 9.03 -13.25
C ILE A 275 -11.25 10.29 -14.08
N GLN A 276 -10.15 10.41 -14.79
CA GLN A 276 -9.86 11.54 -15.65
C GLN A 276 -9.64 11.06 -17.08
N LEU A 277 -10.16 11.81 -18.04
CA LEU A 277 -9.80 11.64 -19.45
C LEU A 277 -8.48 12.37 -19.69
N GLU A 278 -7.52 11.75 -20.37
CA GLU A 278 -6.26 12.45 -20.70
C GLU A 278 -6.56 13.72 -21.51
N GLU A 279 -5.79 14.80 -21.24
CA GLU A 279 -6.01 16.11 -21.85
C GLU A 279 -5.99 16.07 -23.38
N THR A 280 -5.15 15.20 -23.95
CA THR A 280 -5.02 15.00 -25.40
C THR A 280 -6.31 14.48 -26.06
N ALA A 281 -7.17 13.80 -25.30
CA ALA A 281 -8.40 13.19 -25.78
C ALA A 281 -9.63 14.09 -25.60
N LYS A 282 -9.57 15.08 -24.70
CA LYS A 282 -10.69 16.00 -24.39
C LYS A 282 -11.15 16.85 -25.58
N GLY A 283 -10.27 17.12 -26.55
CA GLY A 283 -10.59 17.92 -27.73
C GLY A 283 -11.44 17.21 -28.80
N THR A 284 -11.70 15.91 -28.65
CA THR A 284 -12.53 15.13 -29.59
C THR A 284 -14.01 15.23 -29.22
N GLY A 285 -14.93 15.17 -30.20
CA GLY A 285 -16.38 15.22 -29.89
C GLY A 285 -16.83 14.10 -28.94
N THR A 286 -16.24 12.91 -29.06
CA THR A 286 -16.43 11.78 -28.13
C THR A 286 -15.80 12.02 -26.76
N GLY A 287 -14.66 12.72 -26.71
CA GLY A 287 -13.96 13.09 -25.48
C GLY A 287 -14.71 14.13 -24.66
N VAL A 288 -15.32 15.14 -25.31
CA VAL A 288 -16.16 16.14 -24.64
C VAL A 288 -17.35 15.47 -23.93
N ALA A 289 -18.05 14.57 -24.62
CA ALA A 289 -19.19 13.85 -24.03
C ALA A 289 -18.76 12.95 -22.86
N ALA A 290 -17.61 12.29 -22.97
CA ALA A 290 -17.05 11.48 -21.90
C ALA A 290 -16.67 12.33 -20.68
N ASP A 291 -15.98 13.46 -20.87
CA ASP A 291 -15.57 14.35 -19.78
C ASP A 291 -16.79 14.94 -19.03
N GLN A 292 -17.82 15.37 -19.76
CA GLN A 292 -19.08 15.83 -19.17
C GLN A 292 -19.73 14.74 -18.31
N ARG A 293 -19.74 13.50 -18.78
CA ARG A 293 -20.29 12.38 -18.00
C ARG A 293 -19.46 12.09 -16.75
N LEU A 294 -18.13 12.15 -16.84
CA LEU A 294 -17.24 12.01 -15.67
C LEU A 294 -17.53 13.10 -14.64
N GLN A 295 -17.77 14.35 -15.05
CA GLN A 295 -18.15 15.43 -14.14
C GLN A 295 -19.47 15.16 -13.39
N ILE A 296 -20.45 14.52 -14.05
CA ILE A 296 -21.71 14.10 -13.41
C ILE A 296 -21.46 12.97 -12.42
N ILE A 297 -20.71 11.94 -12.83
CA ILE A 297 -20.44 10.76 -11.98
C ILE A 297 -19.62 11.15 -10.74
N ARG A 298 -18.73 12.14 -10.83
CA ARG A 298 -18.01 12.66 -9.67
C ARG A 298 -18.92 13.25 -8.57
N GLN A 299 -20.17 13.59 -8.88
CA GLN A 299 -21.14 14.07 -7.89
C GLN A 299 -21.78 12.93 -7.10
N ASP A 300 -21.62 11.68 -7.54
CA ASP A 300 -22.09 10.47 -6.88
C ASP A 300 -20.90 9.54 -6.57
N PRO A 301 -20.37 9.57 -5.34
CA PRO A 301 -19.23 8.74 -4.95
C PRO A 301 -19.47 7.24 -5.16
N SER A 302 -20.71 6.76 -5.02
CA SER A 302 -21.01 5.34 -5.21
C SER A 302 -20.86 4.94 -6.67
N GLU A 303 -21.36 5.77 -7.58
CA GLU A 303 -21.22 5.56 -9.01
C GLU A 303 -19.76 5.69 -9.46
N LEU A 304 -19.03 6.68 -8.94
CA LEU A 304 -17.61 6.88 -9.23
C LEU A 304 -16.78 5.66 -8.82
N ASN A 305 -16.98 5.17 -7.60
CA ASN A 305 -16.29 3.99 -7.08
C ASN A 305 -16.60 2.75 -7.94
N ARG A 306 -17.87 2.56 -8.32
CA ARG A 306 -18.29 1.46 -9.19
C ARG A 306 -17.58 1.51 -10.55
N GLN A 307 -17.53 2.68 -11.17
CA GLN A 307 -16.88 2.83 -12.48
C GLN A 307 -15.35 2.67 -12.38
N ALA A 308 -14.72 3.22 -11.34
CA ALA A 308 -13.28 3.10 -11.12
C ALA A 308 -12.89 1.63 -10.92
N PHE A 309 -13.65 0.90 -10.09
CA PHE A 309 -13.47 -0.53 -9.89
C PHE A 309 -13.64 -1.32 -11.19
N SER A 310 -14.67 -1.02 -11.98
CA SER A 310 -14.88 -1.67 -13.27
C SER A 310 -13.71 -1.45 -14.22
N LEU A 311 -13.15 -0.25 -14.28
CA LEU A 311 -11.97 0.03 -15.10
C LEU A 311 -10.75 -0.75 -14.61
N ILE A 312 -10.51 -0.82 -13.30
CA ILE A 312 -9.38 -1.55 -12.72
C ILE A 312 -9.53 -3.05 -12.96
N VAL A 313 -10.68 -3.64 -12.70
CA VAL A 313 -10.86 -5.10 -12.78
C VAL A 313 -11.13 -5.53 -14.22
N LEU A 314 -12.11 -4.92 -14.87
CA LEU A 314 -12.62 -5.34 -16.19
C LEU A 314 -11.96 -4.61 -17.36
N GLY A 315 -11.26 -3.49 -17.12
CA GLY A 315 -10.65 -2.69 -18.18
C GLY A 315 -11.65 -1.87 -19.01
N ARG A 316 -12.90 -1.72 -18.55
CA ARG A 316 -13.97 -1.00 -19.27
C ARG A 316 -14.99 -0.39 -18.31
N PHE A 317 -15.73 0.61 -18.78
CA PHE A 317 -16.87 1.16 -18.04
C PHE A 317 -18.02 0.15 -17.94
N MET A 318 -18.82 0.28 -16.89
CA MET A 318 -20.09 -0.43 -16.73
C MET A 318 -21.26 0.43 -17.18
N ALA A 319 -22.22 -0.18 -17.88
CA ALA A 319 -23.48 0.46 -18.18
C ALA A 319 -24.22 0.79 -16.87
N SER A 320 -24.89 1.94 -16.83
CA SER A 320 -25.75 2.31 -15.70
C SER A 320 -26.91 1.33 -15.49
N ASP A 321 -27.35 0.68 -16.58
CA ASP A 321 -28.32 -0.41 -16.56
C ASP A 321 -27.93 -1.47 -17.63
N PRO A 322 -27.21 -2.54 -17.26
CA PRO A 322 -26.83 -3.61 -18.20
C PRO A 322 -28.02 -4.39 -18.77
N LEU A 323 -29.25 -4.11 -18.31
CA LEU A 323 -30.48 -4.78 -18.73
C LEU A 323 -31.35 -3.91 -19.65
N GLN A 324 -31.04 -2.63 -19.86
CA GLN A 324 -31.79 -1.79 -20.81
C GLN A 324 -31.35 -1.99 -22.28
N SER A 325 -30.13 -2.46 -22.53
CA SER A 325 -29.60 -2.67 -23.88
C SER A 325 -29.80 -4.09 -24.44
N GLY A 326 -30.41 -4.99 -23.67
CA GLY A 326 -30.80 -6.33 -24.11
C GLY A 326 -32.27 -6.38 -24.48
N GLY A 327 -32.57 -6.44 -25.79
CA GLY A 327 -33.93 -6.56 -26.33
C GLY A 327 -34.79 -7.59 -25.59
N GLY A 328 -36.03 -7.19 -25.30
CA GLY A 328 -36.94 -7.85 -24.37
C GLY A 328 -37.14 -9.36 -24.60
N GLY A 329 -37.03 -10.12 -23.51
CA GLY A 329 -37.44 -11.51 -23.46
C GLY A 329 -37.22 -12.11 -22.07
N SER A 330 -38.28 -12.17 -21.26
CA SER A 330 -38.66 -13.10 -20.17
C SER A 330 -37.60 -13.81 -19.26
N LEU A 331 -36.32 -13.47 -19.30
CA LEU A 331 -35.23 -14.01 -18.46
C LEU A 331 -34.71 -12.97 -17.45
N ALA A 332 -35.31 -11.78 -17.42
CA ALA A 332 -34.87 -10.64 -16.63
C ALA A 332 -35.16 -10.75 -15.11
N SER A 333 -36.11 -11.60 -14.67
CA SER A 333 -36.43 -11.74 -13.24
C SER A 333 -35.47 -12.71 -12.52
N THR A 334 -35.00 -13.77 -13.19
CA THR A 334 -34.10 -14.77 -12.58
C THR A 334 -32.63 -14.32 -12.58
N ALA A 335 -32.23 -13.44 -13.51
CA ALA A 335 -30.87 -12.89 -13.57
C ALA A 335 -30.63 -11.74 -12.57
N ARG A 336 -31.67 -11.00 -12.17
CA ARG A 336 -31.59 -9.88 -11.20
C ARG A 336 -31.13 -10.33 -9.81
N SER A 337 -31.61 -11.47 -9.33
CA SER A 337 -31.21 -12.02 -8.04
C SER A 337 -29.82 -12.67 -8.07
N SER A 338 -29.34 -13.10 -9.25
CA SER A 338 -28.09 -13.86 -9.38
C SER A 338 -26.89 -12.97 -9.70
N VAL A 339 -27.04 -11.91 -10.50
CA VAL A 339 -25.92 -11.00 -10.85
C VAL A 339 -25.71 -9.97 -9.74
N SER A 340 -26.77 -9.50 -9.07
CA SER A 340 -26.63 -8.61 -7.92
C SER A 340 -26.07 -9.34 -6.70
N SER A 341 -26.42 -10.62 -6.50
CA SER A 341 -25.77 -11.43 -5.47
C SER A 341 -24.33 -11.77 -5.84
N LEU A 342 -24.01 -12.08 -7.10
CA LEU A 342 -22.63 -12.35 -7.51
C LEU A 342 -21.75 -11.11 -7.52
N LEU A 343 -22.25 -9.93 -7.90
CA LEU A 343 -21.49 -8.68 -7.79
C LEU A 343 -21.37 -8.24 -6.35
N SER A 344 -22.40 -8.35 -5.50
CA SER A 344 -22.28 -8.03 -4.08
C SER A 344 -21.43 -9.06 -3.33
N ASP A 345 -21.50 -10.35 -3.68
CA ASP A 345 -20.66 -11.40 -3.09
C ASP A 345 -19.23 -11.31 -3.59
N GLN A 346 -18.98 -10.91 -4.84
CA GLN A 346 -17.62 -10.70 -5.35
C GLN A 346 -17.05 -9.33 -4.99
N LEU A 347 -17.85 -8.27 -4.88
CA LEU A 347 -17.46 -7.00 -4.26
C LEU A 347 -17.19 -7.23 -2.77
N ASN A 348 -18.04 -7.94 -2.02
CA ASN A 348 -17.73 -8.32 -0.64
C ASN A 348 -16.53 -9.27 -0.54
N LYS A 349 -16.19 -10.05 -1.58
CA LYS A 349 -14.96 -10.86 -1.59
C LYS A 349 -13.71 -10.09 -2.05
N LEU A 350 -13.82 -9.07 -2.90
CA LEU A 350 -12.69 -8.23 -3.33
C LEU A 350 -12.45 -7.10 -2.31
N THR A 351 -13.51 -6.47 -1.84
CA THR A 351 -13.55 -5.58 -0.67
C THR A 351 -13.22 -6.35 0.60
N GLY A 352 -13.68 -7.59 0.79
CA GLY A 352 -13.34 -8.38 1.99
C GLY A 352 -11.95 -9.00 1.99
N ARG A 353 -11.29 -9.20 0.83
CA ARG A 353 -9.92 -9.77 0.76
C ARG A 353 -8.82 -8.72 0.60
N TYR A 354 -9.13 -7.51 0.12
CA TYR A 354 -8.16 -6.42 -0.05
C TYR A 354 -8.57 -5.09 0.65
N LEU A 355 -9.81 -4.95 1.15
CA LEU A 355 -10.34 -3.72 1.79
C LEU A 355 -11.08 -4.01 3.13
N GLY A 356 -10.93 -5.21 3.71
CA GLY A 356 -11.77 -5.71 4.81
C GLY A 356 -11.41 -5.18 6.21
N GLY A 357 -10.71 -4.06 6.31
CA GLY A 357 -10.36 -3.39 7.57
C GLY A 357 -11.12 -2.07 7.81
N LEU A 358 -12.10 -1.73 6.97
CA LEU A 358 -12.73 -0.40 6.99
C LEU A 358 -14.19 -0.36 7.47
N GLY A 359 -14.74 -1.46 8.01
CA GLY A 359 -16.02 -1.42 8.74
C GLY A 359 -17.23 -0.88 7.96
N LEU A 360 -17.26 -1.02 6.64
CA LEU A 360 -18.41 -0.63 5.81
C LEU A 360 -19.24 -1.86 5.46
N GLU A 361 -20.25 -2.17 6.28
CA GLU A 361 -21.32 -3.11 5.91
C GLU A 361 -22.40 -2.37 5.10
N LEU A 362 -22.43 -2.57 3.78
CA LEU A 362 -23.56 -2.17 2.95
C LEU A 362 -24.56 -3.31 2.86
N GLY A 363 -25.48 -3.36 3.83
CA GLY A 363 -26.61 -4.27 3.83
C GLY A 363 -27.75 -3.75 2.96
N LEU A 364 -28.02 -4.39 1.82
CA LEU A 364 -29.23 -4.19 1.02
C LEU A 364 -30.27 -5.25 1.42
N ASN A 365 -31.20 -4.90 2.30
CA ASN A 365 -32.34 -5.75 2.61
C ASN A 365 -33.51 -5.40 1.68
N SER A 366 -33.72 -6.21 0.64
CA SER A 366 -34.92 -6.15 -0.18
C SER A 366 -36.02 -7.00 0.44
N TYR A 367 -37.09 -6.38 0.94
CA TYR A 367 -38.32 -7.08 1.32
C TYR A 367 -39.36 -6.94 0.20
N GLU A 368 -39.98 -8.06 -0.17
CA GLU A 368 -41.17 -8.06 -1.02
C GLU A 368 -42.41 -7.97 -0.13
N ASP A 369 -43.10 -6.81 -0.16
CA ASP A 369 -44.37 -6.63 0.55
C ASP A 369 -45.55 -6.99 -0.38
N TYR A 370 -46.32 -7.99 0.03
CA TYR A 370 -47.53 -8.47 -0.65
C TYR A 370 -48.83 -8.01 0.05
N SER A 371 -48.77 -7.03 0.95
CA SER A 371 -49.91 -6.60 1.77
C SER A 371 -50.96 -5.75 1.05
N SER A 372 -50.69 -5.26 -0.16
CA SER A 372 -51.69 -4.61 -1.02
C SER A 372 -52.09 -5.56 -2.14
N GLY A 373 -53.38 -5.89 -2.23
CA GLY A 373 -53.96 -6.89 -3.15
C GLY A 373 -53.91 -6.56 -4.65
N SER A 374 -52.80 -5.99 -5.13
CA SER A 374 -52.47 -5.81 -6.54
C SER A 374 -51.26 -6.68 -6.89
N SER A 375 -51.37 -7.48 -7.94
CA SER A 375 -50.37 -8.45 -8.43
C SER A 375 -49.11 -7.82 -9.07
N THR A 376 -48.63 -6.72 -8.49
CA THR A 376 -47.36 -6.07 -8.82
C THR A 376 -46.74 -5.68 -7.50
N GLY A 377 -45.83 -6.52 -6.99
CA GLY A 377 -45.03 -6.21 -5.82
C GLY A 377 -44.29 -4.88 -6.04
N GLN A 378 -44.52 -3.91 -5.16
CA GLN A 378 -43.71 -2.71 -5.12
C GLN A 378 -42.43 -3.02 -4.35
N ASN A 379 -41.30 -3.08 -5.06
CA ASN A 379 -40.00 -3.20 -4.41
C ASN A 379 -39.61 -1.85 -3.81
N ARG A 380 -39.64 -1.74 -2.47
CA ARG A 380 -38.96 -0.65 -1.75
C ARG A 380 -37.52 -1.07 -1.44
N THR A 381 -36.59 -0.21 -1.81
CA THR A 381 -35.17 -0.36 -1.44
C THR A 381 -34.88 0.73 -0.41
N ASP A 382 -34.77 0.35 0.86
CA ASP A 382 -34.36 1.27 1.91
C ASP A 382 -32.86 1.01 2.19
N LEU A 383 -32.02 2.02 1.95
CA LEU A 383 -30.59 1.98 2.24
C LEU A 383 -30.40 2.40 3.71
N ASN A 384 -29.93 1.49 4.56
CA ASN A 384 -29.58 1.82 5.94
C ASN A 384 -28.05 1.86 6.07
N VAL A 385 -27.54 2.98 6.53
CA VAL A 385 -26.15 3.16 6.94
C VAL A 385 -26.10 3.01 8.45
N ALA A 386 -25.41 1.99 8.94
CA ALA A 386 -25.04 1.89 10.35
C ALA A 386 -23.53 2.15 10.46
N LEU A 387 -23.15 2.99 11.42
CA LEU A 387 -21.77 3.35 11.74
C LEU A 387 -21.10 2.28 12.61
#